data_AF-A0A7S1TMI1-F1
#
_entry.id   AF-A0A7S1TMI1-F1
#
_cell.length_a   1.000
_cell.length_b   1.000
_cell.length_c   1.000
_cell.angle_alpha   90.00
_cell.angle_beta   90.00
_cell.angle_gamma   90.00
#
_symmetry.space_group_name_H-M   'P 1'
#
loop_
_entity.id
_entity.type
_entity.pdbx_description
1 polymer ?
#
loop_
_entity_poly.entity_id
_entity_poly.type
_entity_poly.pdbx_seq_one_letter_code
_entity_poly.pdbx_strand_id
1 'polypeptide(L)'
;ARFLLRGKQLGRHEYVSTRNYELDSACYFIRMLWFFWKAVPDSAVLRETAVKEAVDIMIDVWIAEQDHEADAYPQGPLFDCYFCGQPYRYPELQRGGKGNVTARTGMTWSGFRPSDDKCKFGYLVPANMFAVVALRYVAEMAPQLWSDLGGRELALKARRLATEIDEGIQKYGIVEHEVFGRIYAYEVDGVNGTEQGRLLMDDANVPSLLSAPYLGYHVNAE
;
A
#
# COMPACT_ATOMS: atom_id res chain seq x y z
N ALA A 1 19.43 27.21 -8.69
CA ALA A 1 19.55 27.12 -7.22
C ALA A 1 18.20 26.89 -6.52
N ARG A 2 17.19 27.78 -6.61
CA ARG A 2 15.89 27.62 -5.92
C ARG A 2 15.09 26.37 -6.32
N PHE A 3 15.09 25.97 -7.59
CA PHE A 3 14.39 24.76 -8.06
C PHE A 3 15.02 23.47 -7.48
N LEU A 4 16.35 23.40 -7.46
CA LEU A 4 17.10 22.29 -6.86
C LEU A 4 16.90 22.21 -5.33
N LEU A 5 16.84 23.36 -4.66
CA LEU A 5 16.56 23.44 -3.21
C LEU A 5 15.13 22.97 -2.88
N ARG A 6 14.14 23.36 -3.69
CA ARG A 6 12.75 22.90 -3.54
C ARG A 6 12.61 21.41 -3.84
N GLY A 7 13.32 20.90 -4.84
CA GLY A 7 13.37 19.46 -5.16
C GLY A 7 13.91 18.62 -4.00
N LYS A 8 15.03 19.04 -3.39
CA LYS A 8 15.58 18.37 -2.20
C LYS A 8 14.63 18.40 -1.00
N GLN A 9 13.92 19.51 -0.78
CA GLN A 9 12.90 19.60 0.28
C GLN A 9 11.76 18.61 0.07
N LEU A 10 11.37 18.33 -1.18
CA LEU A 10 10.38 17.32 -1.55
C LEU A 10 10.96 15.88 -1.59
N GLY A 11 12.19 15.68 -1.12
CA GLY A 11 12.86 14.39 -1.12
C GLY A 11 13.34 13.90 -2.49
N ARG A 12 13.40 14.77 -3.50
CA ARG A 12 13.89 14.44 -4.84
C ARG A 12 15.42 14.42 -4.86
N HIS A 13 16.00 13.39 -5.47
CA HIS A 13 17.43 13.23 -5.68
C HIS A 13 17.71 12.32 -6.89
N GLU A 14 18.96 11.93 -7.11
CA GLU A 14 19.46 11.30 -8.36
C GLU A 14 18.59 10.14 -8.89
N TYR A 15 18.03 9.31 -8.02
CA TYR A 15 17.17 8.17 -8.38
C TYR A 15 15.68 8.37 -8.05
N VAL A 16 15.32 9.51 -7.45
CA VAL A 16 13.96 9.79 -6.97
C VAL A 16 13.46 11.09 -7.61
N SER A 17 12.64 10.95 -8.64
CA SER A 17 12.00 12.08 -9.32
C SER A 17 10.84 12.66 -8.51
N THR A 18 10.03 11.80 -7.89
CA THR A 18 8.92 12.13 -7.00
C THR A 18 8.94 11.17 -5.83
N ARG A 19 8.60 11.65 -4.63
CA ARG A 19 8.62 10.86 -3.38
C ARG A 19 7.22 10.81 -2.76
N ASN A 20 6.18 10.81 -3.56
CA ASN A 20 4.82 10.61 -3.10
C ASN A 20 4.66 9.13 -2.77
N TYR A 21 4.24 8.83 -1.54
CA TYR A 21 3.98 7.45 -1.16
C TYR A 21 2.55 7.09 -1.52
N GLU A 22 2.48 6.22 -2.51
CA GLU A 22 1.29 5.64 -3.09
C GLU A 22 1.36 4.14 -2.87
N LEU A 23 0.39 3.60 -2.13
CA LEU A 23 0.33 2.17 -1.81
C LEU A 23 0.39 1.29 -3.07
N ASP A 24 -0.23 1.74 -4.16
CA ASP A 24 -0.31 0.99 -5.41
C ASP A 24 1.02 0.89 -6.17
N SER A 25 1.97 1.80 -5.95
CA SER A 25 3.31 1.74 -6.58
C SER A 25 3.99 0.39 -6.35
N ALA A 26 3.96 -0.10 -5.10
CA ALA A 26 4.50 -1.41 -4.74
C ALA A 26 3.58 -2.56 -5.20
N CYS A 27 2.26 -2.36 -5.23
CA CYS A 27 1.31 -3.35 -5.75
C CYS A 27 1.55 -3.65 -7.23
N TYR A 28 1.81 -2.62 -8.05
CA TYR A 28 2.13 -2.79 -9.47
C TYR A 28 3.44 -3.54 -9.70
N PHE A 29 4.47 -3.26 -8.89
CA PHE A 29 5.73 -4.02 -8.92
C PHE A 29 5.49 -5.51 -8.64
N ILE A 30 4.79 -5.83 -7.56
CA ILE A 30 4.47 -7.21 -7.18
C ILE A 30 3.60 -7.90 -8.25
N ARG A 31 2.60 -7.21 -8.79
CA ARG A 31 1.76 -7.71 -9.89
C ARG A 31 2.62 -8.06 -11.11
N MET A 32 3.54 -7.18 -11.51
CA MET A 32 4.47 -7.43 -12.61
C MET A 32 5.31 -8.69 -12.35
N LEU A 33 5.89 -8.84 -11.16
CA LEU A 33 6.66 -10.04 -10.80
C LEU A 33 5.84 -11.32 -10.91
N TRP A 34 4.59 -11.32 -10.42
CA TRP A 34 3.74 -12.49 -10.47
C TRP A 34 3.36 -12.87 -11.90
N PHE A 35 2.94 -11.91 -12.73
CA PHE A 35 2.63 -12.20 -14.15
C PHE A 35 3.87 -12.63 -14.93
N PHE A 36 5.04 -12.05 -14.65
CA PHE A 36 6.29 -12.49 -15.25
C PHE A 36 6.63 -13.92 -14.83
N TRP A 37 6.50 -14.25 -13.54
CA TRP A 37 6.71 -15.62 -13.07
C TRP A 37 5.75 -16.62 -13.73
N LYS A 38 4.47 -16.27 -13.87
CA LYS A 38 3.49 -17.13 -14.56
C LYS A 38 3.84 -17.37 -16.03
N ALA A 39 4.40 -16.37 -16.70
CA ALA A 39 4.81 -16.48 -18.11
C ALA A 39 6.15 -17.19 -18.27
N VAL A 40 7.10 -16.98 -17.36
CA VAL A 40 8.48 -17.49 -17.42
C VAL A 40 8.92 -18.01 -16.04
N PRO A 41 8.48 -19.22 -15.63
CA PRO A 41 8.70 -19.75 -14.28
C PRO A 41 10.18 -19.95 -13.91
N ASP A 42 11.04 -20.17 -14.92
CA ASP A 42 12.47 -20.45 -14.75
C ASP A 42 13.36 -19.20 -14.87
N SER A 43 12.76 -18.01 -14.81
CA SER A 43 13.47 -16.73 -14.93
C SER A 43 14.52 -16.55 -13.83
N ALA A 44 15.79 -16.44 -14.22
CA ALA A 44 16.91 -16.23 -13.30
C ALA A 44 16.82 -14.86 -12.59
N VAL A 45 16.38 -13.82 -13.29
CA VAL A 45 16.27 -12.46 -12.70
C VAL A 45 15.25 -12.42 -11.56
N LEU A 46 14.15 -13.19 -11.65
CA LEU A 46 13.16 -13.25 -10.56
C LEU A 46 13.70 -13.94 -9.29
N ARG A 47 14.76 -14.74 -9.42
CA ARG A 47 15.39 -15.48 -8.31
C ARG A 47 16.52 -14.71 -7.65
N GLU A 48 16.88 -13.54 -8.17
CA GLU A 48 17.89 -12.69 -7.55
C GLU A 48 17.46 -12.26 -6.15
N THR A 49 18.39 -12.31 -5.19
CA THR A 49 18.16 -11.93 -3.80
C THR A 49 17.60 -10.51 -3.69
N ALA A 50 18.08 -9.58 -4.50
CA ALA A 50 17.64 -8.19 -4.51
C ALA A 50 16.13 -8.05 -4.83
N VAL A 51 15.58 -8.92 -5.70
CA VAL A 51 14.14 -8.90 -6.04
C VAL A 51 13.32 -9.37 -4.84
N LYS A 52 13.74 -10.43 -4.15
CA LYS A 52 13.10 -10.90 -2.91
C LYS A 52 13.16 -9.81 -1.82
N GLU A 53 14.33 -9.21 -1.64
CA GLU A 53 14.56 -8.17 -0.63
C GLU A 53 13.68 -6.95 -0.89
N ALA A 54 13.53 -6.52 -2.14
CA ALA A 54 12.61 -5.45 -2.51
C ALA A 54 11.15 -5.75 -2.11
N VAL A 55 10.67 -6.98 -2.35
CA VAL A 55 9.32 -7.40 -1.94
C VAL A 55 9.18 -7.41 -0.41
N ASP A 56 10.18 -7.89 0.30
CA ASP A 56 10.17 -7.96 1.77
C ASP A 56 10.11 -6.55 2.40
N ILE A 57 10.93 -5.63 1.88
CA ILE A 57 10.94 -4.20 2.25
C ILE A 57 9.56 -3.57 2.05
N MET A 58 8.90 -3.81 0.91
CA MET A 58 7.58 -3.27 0.62
C MET A 58 6.53 -3.77 1.63
N ILE A 59 6.58 -5.05 1.99
CA ILE A 59 5.68 -5.63 2.99
C ILE A 59 5.97 -5.06 4.39
N ASP A 60 7.25 -4.85 4.75
CA ASP A 60 7.61 -4.21 6.02
C ASP A 60 7.11 -2.77 6.12
N VAL A 61 7.19 -2.01 5.02
CA VAL A 61 6.58 -0.67 4.94
C VAL A 61 5.08 -0.78 5.19
N TRP A 62 4.38 -1.69 4.51
CA TRP A 62 2.93 -1.82 4.68
C TRP A 62 2.51 -2.22 6.10
N ILE A 63 3.28 -3.08 6.78
CA ILE A 63 3.07 -3.43 8.19
C ILE A 63 3.25 -2.18 9.07
N ALA A 64 4.32 -1.42 8.88
CA ALA A 64 4.57 -0.22 9.67
C ALA A 64 3.45 0.83 9.48
N GLU A 65 3.01 1.01 8.24
CA GLU A 65 1.97 1.97 7.87
C GLU A 65 0.54 1.53 8.29
N GLN A 66 0.36 0.33 8.87
CA GLN A 66 -0.88 0.03 9.63
C GLN A 66 -0.97 0.86 10.92
N ASP A 67 0.17 1.27 11.48
CA ASP A 67 0.32 2.02 12.74
C ASP A 67 0.88 3.44 12.48
N HIS A 68 0.49 4.09 11.38
CA HIS A 68 0.97 5.41 10.93
C HIS A 68 0.93 6.49 12.03
N GLU A 69 -0.16 6.57 12.80
CA GLU A 69 -0.26 7.55 13.89
C GLU A 69 0.72 7.32 15.03
N ALA A 70 1.18 6.08 15.23
CA ALA A 70 2.20 5.75 16.23
C ALA A 70 3.63 6.03 15.74
N ASP A 71 3.79 6.62 14.55
CA ASP A 71 5.11 6.87 13.94
C ASP A 71 5.93 5.59 13.79
N ALA A 72 5.24 4.47 13.53
CA ALA A 72 5.89 3.24 13.16
C ALA A 72 6.65 3.41 11.84
N TYR A 73 7.77 2.70 11.74
CA TYR A 73 8.61 2.65 10.54
C TYR A 73 9.17 1.23 10.43
N PRO A 74 9.46 0.75 9.20
CA PRO A 74 10.00 -0.57 9.02
C PRO A 74 11.41 -0.68 9.62
N GLN A 75 11.72 -1.81 10.24
CA GLN A 75 13.02 -2.08 10.84
C GLN A 75 13.70 -3.23 10.09
N GLY A 76 15.00 -3.10 9.81
CA GLY A 76 15.77 -4.18 9.20
C GLY A 76 17.05 -3.68 8.54
N PRO A 77 17.99 -4.60 8.22
CA PRO A 77 19.29 -4.26 7.63
C PRO A 77 19.18 -3.72 6.20
N LEU A 78 18.03 -3.95 5.54
CA LEU A 78 17.78 -3.52 4.16
C LEU A 78 17.33 -2.06 4.04
N PHE A 79 17.03 -1.41 5.16
CA PHE A 79 16.77 0.01 5.23
C PHE A 79 18.06 0.71 5.63
N ASP A 80 18.93 0.99 4.65
CA ASP A 80 20.13 1.82 4.82
C ASP A 80 20.09 3.01 3.85
N CYS A 81 19.67 4.19 4.34
CA CYS A 81 19.67 5.46 3.61
C CYS A 81 19.32 6.67 4.52
N TYR A 82 19.33 7.86 3.92
CA TYR A 82 19.24 9.22 4.50
C TYR A 82 18.14 9.48 5.56
N PHE A 83 17.13 8.61 5.69
CA PHE A 83 16.01 8.73 6.63
C PHE A 83 15.78 7.48 7.50
N CYS A 84 16.76 6.60 7.61
CA CYS A 84 16.59 5.38 8.40
C CYS A 84 16.32 5.67 9.88
N GLY A 85 15.47 4.83 10.48
CA GLY A 85 15.07 4.95 11.87
C GLY A 85 14.09 6.09 12.16
N GLN A 86 13.44 6.65 11.14
CA GLN A 86 12.46 7.73 11.27
C GLN A 86 11.18 7.40 10.51
N PRO A 87 10.01 7.83 11.01
CA PRO A 87 8.75 7.71 10.28
C PRO A 87 8.77 8.57 9.01
N TYR A 88 8.06 8.14 7.97
CA TYR A 88 7.94 8.92 6.76
C TYR A 88 7.14 10.21 7.00
N ARG A 89 7.60 11.29 6.36
CA ARG A 89 6.94 12.60 6.34
C ARG A 89 7.01 13.18 4.93
N TYR A 90 5.88 13.67 4.46
CA TYR A 90 5.73 14.22 3.12
C TYR A 90 5.40 15.70 3.25
N PRO A 91 6.31 16.63 2.88
CA PRO A 91 6.14 18.07 3.14
C PRO A 91 4.85 18.67 2.58
N GLU A 92 4.26 18.01 1.58
CA GLU A 92 3.03 18.44 0.95
C GLU A 92 1.78 18.11 1.78
N LEU A 93 1.88 17.19 2.75
CA LEU A 93 0.78 16.80 3.63
C LEU A 93 0.68 17.72 4.85
N GLN A 94 -0.50 17.73 5.46
CA GLN A 94 -0.75 18.47 6.69
C GLN A 94 0.05 17.90 7.89
N ARG A 95 -0.02 18.57 9.04
CA ARG A 95 0.56 18.09 10.32
C ARG A 95 2.06 17.78 10.22
N GLY A 96 2.83 18.69 9.61
CA GLY A 96 4.27 18.49 9.43
C GLY A 96 4.61 17.33 8.48
N GLY A 97 3.71 17.03 7.55
CA GLY A 97 3.87 15.97 6.56
C GLY A 97 3.36 14.59 6.95
N LYS A 98 2.60 14.50 8.05
CA LYS A 98 1.95 13.27 8.51
C LYS A 98 0.57 13.04 7.85
N GLY A 99 -0.03 14.08 7.28
CA GLY A 99 -1.38 13.98 6.74
C GLY A 99 -2.46 13.99 7.81
N ASN A 100 -3.70 13.67 7.42
CA ASN A 100 -4.85 13.71 8.31
C ASN A 100 -4.81 12.59 9.36
N VAL A 101 -5.44 12.83 10.50
CA VAL A 101 -5.48 11.86 11.61
C VAL A 101 -6.19 10.60 11.15
N THR A 102 -5.62 9.44 11.49
CA THR A 102 -6.21 8.12 11.23
C THR A 102 -6.23 7.26 12.49
N ALA A 103 -7.19 6.36 12.63
CA ALA A 103 -7.21 5.34 13.67
C ALA A 103 -6.94 3.96 13.07
N ARG A 104 -6.18 3.11 13.79
CA ARG A 104 -5.78 1.80 13.28
C ARG A 104 -6.98 0.95 12.85
N THR A 105 -6.94 0.46 11.61
CA THR A 105 -8.02 -0.36 11.00
C THR A 105 -7.59 -1.78 10.63
N GLY A 106 -6.28 -2.04 10.53
CA GLY A 106 -5.73 -3.23 9.88
C GLY A 106 -5.37 -2.98 8.40
N MET A 107 -5.96 -1.96 7.77
CA MET A 107 -5.50 -1.45 6.47
C MET A 107 -4.16 -0.72 6.62
N THR A 108 -3.45 -0.57 5.51
CA THR A 108 -2.20 0.17 5.44
C THR A 108 -2.44 1.58 4.88
N TRP A 109 -1.78 2.57 5.47
CA TRP A 109 -1.92 3.98 5.13
C TRP A 109 -1.35 4.28 3.73
N SER A 110 -1.88 5.31 3.05
CA SER A 110 -1.35 5.90 1.81
C SER A 110 -1.46 7.42 1.89
N GLY A 111 -0.39 8.12 1.54
CA GLY A 111 -0.37 9.58 1.54
C GLY A 111 -1.01 10.20 0.31
N PHE A 112 -0.87 9.49 -0.81
CA PHE A 112 -1.32 9.92 -2.12
C PHE A 112 -2.10 8.80 -2.82
N ARG A 113 -2.92 9.20 -3.79
CA ARG A 113 -3.72 8.35 -4.67
C ARG A 113 -2.89 7.97 -5.90
N PRO A 114 -3.35 7.01 -6.72
CA PRO A 114 -2.74 6.70 -8.02
C PRO A 114 -2.80 7.87 -9.04
N SER A 115 -3.45 8.98 -8.69
CA SER A 115 -3.50 10.23 -9.45
C SER A 115 -2.41 11.24 -9.06
N ASP A 116 -1.50 10.88 -8.15
CA ASP A 116 -0.56 11.79 -7.45
C ASP A 116 -1.22 12.83 -6.51
N ASP A 117 -2.56 12.84 -6.41
CA ASP A 117 -3.26 13.72 -5.47
C ASP A 117 -3.21 13.19 -4.04
N LYS A 118 -3.22 14.10 -3.08
CA LYS A 118 -3.19 13.75 -1.64
C LYS A 118 -4.48 13.05 -1.25
N CYS A 119 -4.35 11.97 -0.48
CA CYS A 119 -5.49 11.35 0.18
C CYS A 119 -6.15 12.34 1.15
N LYS A 120 -7.49 12.39 1.17
CA LYS A 120 -8.23 13.10 2.23
C LYS A 120 -8.21 12.26 3.50
N PHE A 121 -8.41 10.95 3.41
CA PHE A 121 -8.19 10.04 4.53
C PHE A 121 -7.19 8.95 4.17
N GLY A 122 -6.34 8.59 5.14
CA GLY A 122 -5.14 7.80 4.88
C GLY A 122 -5.39 6.36 4.44
N TYR A 123 -6.55 5.78 4.70
CA TYR A 123 -6.88 4.44 4.21
C TYR A 123 -7.65 4.53 2.90
N LEU A 124 -6.90 4.60 1.80
CA LEU A 124 -7.43 4.52 0.44
C LEU A 124 -7.88 3.08 0.16
N VAL A 125 -9.20 2.88 0.13
CA VAL A 125 -9.83 1.55 0.03
C VAL A 125 -9.44 0.80 -1.25
N PRO A 126 -9.51 1.36 -2.46
CA PRO A 126 -9.17 0.60 -3.67
C PRO A 126 -7.68 0.21 -3.73
N ALA A 127 -6.77 1.05 -3.19
CA ALA A 127 -5.37 0.67 -3.10
C ALA A 127 -5.14 -0.44 -2.07
N ASN A 128 -5.87 -0.43 -0.95
CA ASN A 128 -5.84 -1.54 0.02
C ASN A 128 -6.41 -2.84 -0.57
N MET A 129 -7.47 -2.77 -1.39
CA MET A 129 -7.97 -3.92 -2.16
C MET A 129 -6.88 -4.49 -3.06
N PHE A 130 -6.14 -3.63 -3.77
CA PHE A 130 -5.03 -4.07 -4.62
C PHE A 130 -3.87 -4.67 -3.80
N ALA A 131 -3.57 -4.11 -2.63
CA ALA A 131 -2.57 -4.65 -1.71
C ALA A 131 -2.92 -6.07 -1.25
N VAL A 132 -4.19 -6.36 -0.93
CA VAL A 132 -4.65 -7.73 -0.62
C VAL A 132 -4.35 -8.68 -1.77
N VAL A 133 -4.63 -8.29 -3.02
CA VAL A 133 -4.33 -9.13 -4.19
C VAL A 133 -2.82 -9.31 -4.37
N ALA A 134 -2.04 -8.23 -4.27
CA ALA A 134 -0.59 -8.28 -4.38
C ALA A 134 0.04 -9.22 -3.32
N LEU A 135 -0.44 -9.16 -2.08
CA LEU A 135 0.03 -10.06 -1.01
C LEU A 135 -0.33 -11.52 -1.28
N ARG A 136 -1.51 -11.79 -1.88
CA ARG A 136 -1.88 -13.14 -2.33
C ARG A 136 -0.96 -13.63 -3.45
N TYR A 137 -0.55 -12.76 -4.38
CA TYR A 137 0.47 -13.08 -5.37
C TYR A 137 1.81 -13.47 -4.73
N VAL A 138 2.30 -12.68 -3.76
CA VAL A 138 3.52 -13.01 -3.01
C VAL A 138 3.39 -14.36 -2.30
N ALA A 139 2.26 -14.60 -1.63
CA ALA A 139 2.00 -15.84 -0.91
C ALA A 139 2.05 -17.09 -1.80
N GLU A 140 1.72 -16.95 -3.08
CA GLU A 140 1.77 -18.03 -4.08
C GLU A 140 3.16 -18.22 -4.68
N MET A 141 3.82 -17.14 -5.12
CA MET A 141 5.08 -17.22 -5.87
C MET A 141 6.31 -17.40 -4.96
N ALA A 142 6.30 -16.80 -3.77
CA ALA A 142 7.49 -16.74 -2.91
C ALA A 142 8.04 -18.12 -2.51
N PRO A 143 7.22 -19.13 -2.14
CA PRO A 143 7.74 -20.45 -1.77
C PRO A 143 8.46 -21.19 -2.92
N GLN A 144 8.21 -20.79 -4.17
CA GLN A 144 8.76 -21.42 -5.37
C GLN A 144 9.95 -20.64 -5.94
N LEU A 145 9.87 -19.31 -5.96
CA LEU A 145 10.95 -18.45 -6.47
C LEU A 145 12.13 -18.38 -5.50
N TRP A 146 11.84 -18.33 -4.19
CA TRP A 146 12.81 -18.02 -3.15
C TRP A 146 12.86 -19.10 -2.07
N SER A 147 12.69 -20.37 -2.46
CA SER A 147 12.66 -21.51 -1.52
C SER A 147 13.88 -21.55 -0.59
N ASP A 148 15.06 -21.20 -1.11
CA ASP A 148 16.34 -21.23 -0.40
C ASP A 148 16.69 -19.87 0.22
N LEU A 149 15.82 -18.86 0.03
CA LEU A 149 16.00 -17.48 0.50
C LEU A 149 14.85 -17.05 1.44
N GLY A 150 14.24 -18.01 2.16
CA GLY A 150 13.17 -17.72 3.13
C GLY A 150 11.81 -17.38 2.50
N GLY A 151 11.52 -17.91 1.32
CA GLY A 151 10.28 -17.65 0.59
C GLY A 151 9.01 -18.18 1.29
N ARG A 152 9.12 -19.19 2.14
CA ARG A 152 7.99 -19.72 2.92
C ARG A 152 7.58 -18.76 4.03
N GLU A 153 8.55 -18.17 4.69
CA GLU A 153 8.40 -17.17 5.75
C GLU A 153 7.80 -15.89 5.18
N LEU A 154 8.30 -15.43 4.02
CA LEU A 154 7.74 -14.31 3.30
C LEU A 154 6.28 -14.56 2.90
N ALA A 155 5.95 -15.77 2.45
CA ALA A 155 4.57 -16.13 2.10
C ALA A 155 3.63 -16.13 3.32
N LEU A 156 4.10 -16.57 4.49
CA LEU A 156 3.32 -16.51 5.73
C LEU A 156 3.08 -15.07 6.18
N LYS A 157 4.12 -14.23 6.12
CA LYS A 157 4.04 -12.79 6.40
C LYS A 157 3.03 -12.11 5.49
N ALA A 158 3.10 -12.39 4.19
CA ALA A 158 2.17 -11.84 3.19
C ALA A 158 0.71 -12.28 3.44
N ARG A 159 0.47 -13.57 3.75
CA ARG A 159 -0.88 -14.07 4.07
C ARG A 159 -1.46 -13.39 5.31
N ARG A 160 -0.67 -13.25 6.38
CA ARG A 160 -1.13 -12.58 7.60
C ARG A 160 -1.55 -11.14 7.30
N LEU A 161 -0.69 -10.38 6.65
CA LEU A 161 -0.99 -8.98 6.31
C LEU A 161 -2.20 -8.87 5.36
N ALA A 162 -2.34 -9.79 4.40
CA ALA A 162 -3.49 -9.81 3.49
C ALA A 162 -4.79 -10.00 4.26
N THR A 163 -4.82 -10.92 5.24
CA THR A 163 -5.98 -11.12 6.12
C THR A 163 -6.30 -9.88 6.93
N GLU A 164 -5.31 -9.26 7.57
CA GLU A 164 -5.51 -8.06 8.39
C GLU A 164 -6.05 -6.87 7.58
N ILE A 165 -5.50 -6.63 6.38
CA ILE A 165 -5.96 -5.57 5.48
C ILE A 165 -7.38 -5.88 5.00
N ASP A 166 -7.67 -7.11 4.59
CA ASP A 166 -8.99 -7.50 4.08
C ASP A 166 -10.06 -7.35 5.17
N GLU A 167 -9.79 -7.81 6.39
CA GLU A 167 -10.66 -7.60 7.55
C GLU A 167 -10.89 -6.10 7.84
N GLY A 168 -9.83 -5.28 7.72
CA GLY A 168 -9.92 -3.83 7.82
C GLY A 168 -10.83 -3.21 6.75
N ILE A 169 -10.71 -3.65 5.49
CA ILE A 169 -11.60 -3.21 4.40
C ILE A 169 -13.05 -3.59 4.70
N GLN A 170 -13.32 -4.83 5.09
CA GLN A 170 -14.69 -5.28 5.35
C GLN A 170 -15.35 -4.53 6.51
N LYS A 171 -14.56 -4.19 7.54
CA LYS A 171 -15.07 -3.52 8.75
C LYS A 171 -15.21 -2.00 8.61
N TYR A 172 -14.25 -1.35 7.94
CA TYR A 172 -14.14 0.10 7.90
C TYR A 172 -14.38 0.69 6.50
N GLY A 173 -14.11 -0.06 5.45
CA GLY A 173 -14.26 0.39 4.06
C GLY A 173 -15.67 0.29 3.50
N ILE A 174 -16.56 -0.49 4.13
CA ILE A 174 -17.97 -0.62 3.73
C ILE A 174 -18.84 0.27 4.59
N VAL A 175 -19.74 1.01 3.94
CA VAL A 175 -20.60 1.99 4.59
C VAL A 175 -22.04 1.87 4.11
N GLU A 176 -22.99 2.22 4.98
CA GLU A 176 -24.40 2.33 4.59
C GLU A 176 -24.64 3.70 3.92
N HIS A 177 -25.19 3.65 2.70
CA HIS A 177 -25.62 4.81 1.92
C HIS A 177 -27.14 4.82 1.79
N GLU A 178 -27.79 5.94 2.11
CA GLU A 178 -29.26 6.05 2.22
C GLU A 178 -30.02 5.58 0.96
N VAL A 179 -29.42 5.75 -0.22
CA VAL A 179 -30.03 5.39 -1.51
C VAL A 179 -29.53 4.06 -2.08
N PHE A 180 -28.29 3.68 -1.79
CA PHE A 180 -27.60 2.59 -2.51
C PHE A 180 -27.33 1.38 -1.61
N GLY A 181 -27.71 1.43 -0.33
CA GLY A 181 -27.40 0.40 0.64
C GLY A 181 -25.90 0.36 0.96
N ARG A 182 -25.36 -0.84 1.13
CA ARG A 182 -23.95 -1.05 1.42
C ARG A 182 -23.08 -0.75 0.21
N ILE A 183 -22.18 0.22 0.34
CA ILE A 183 -21.20 0.58 -0.68
C ILE A 183 -19.79 0.66 -0.08
N TYR A 184 -18.76 0.55 -0.92
CA TYR A 184 -17.40 0.89 -0.49
C TYR A 184 -17.20 2.41 -0.49
N ALA A 185 -16.62 2.93 0.58
CA ALA A 185 -16.05 4.27 0.58
C ALA A 185 -14.75 4.27 -0.23
N TYR A 186 -14.38 5.43 -0.80
CA TYR A 186 -13.11 5.60 -1.51
C TYR A 186 -11.95 5.69 -0.53
N GLU A 187 -12.10 6.51 0.51
CA GLU A 187 -11.13 6.68 1.58
C GLU A 187 -11.82 6.70 2.94
N VAL A 188 -11.17 6.17 3.97
CA VAL A 188 -11.63 6.24 5.35
C VAL A 188 -10.49 6.58 6.31
N ASP A 189 -10.82 7.19 7.45
CA ASP A 189 -9.84 7.52 8.50
C ASP A 189 -9.74 6.45 9.59
N GLY A 190 -10.66 5.48 9.62
CA GLY A 190 -10.73 4.44 10.64
C GLY A 190 -11.42 4.83 11.95
N VAL A 191 -11.88 6.09 12.07
CA VAL A 191 -12.67 6.55 13.22
C VAL A 191 -14.12 6.14 13.01
N ASN A 192 -14.48 4.97 13.55
CA ASN A 192 -15.84 4.42 13.44
C ASN A 192 -16.93 5.42 13.89
N GLY A 193 -18.00 5.53 13.10
CA GLY A 193 -19.25 6.13 13.54
C GLY A 193 -19.44 7.63 13.30
N THR A 194 -18.58 8.28 12.51
CA THR A 194 -18.85 9.66 12.06
C THR A 194 -19.06 9.71 10.55
N GLU A 195 -20.08 10.44 10.09
CA GLU A 195 -20.27 10.72 8.66
C GLU A 195 -19.09 11.48 8.04
N GLN A 196 -18.26 12.09 8.87
CA GLN A 196 -17.15 12.93 8.45
C GLN A 196 -15.85 12.16 8.12
N GLY A 197 -15.69 10.91 8.60
CA GLY A 197 -14.46 10.12 8.44
C GLY A 197 -14.39 9.24 7.18
N ARG A 198 -15.27 9.48 6.20
CA ARG A 198 -15.37 8.72 4.95
C ARG A 198 -15.50 9.63 3.74
N LEU A 199 -14.91 9.24 2.63
CA LEU A 199 -15.03 9.93 1.34
C LEU A 199 -15.76 9.03 0.35
N LEU A 200 -16.96 9.44 -0.07
CA LEU A 200 -17.79 8.69 -1.01
C LEU A 200 -17.63 9.28 -2.41
N MET A 201 -16.71 8.70 -3.19
CA MET A 201 -16.43 9.08 -4.57
C MET A 201 -15.80 7.88 -5.30
N ASP A 202 -15.36 8.09 -6.53
CA ASP A 202 -14.33 7.27 -7.15
C ASP A 202 -13.40 8.18 -7.97
N ASP A 203 -12.24 7.66 -8.34
CA ASP A 203 -11.27 8.33 -9.21
C ASP A 203 -11.00 7.48 -10.46
N ALA A 204 -10.55 8.11 -11.55
CA ALA A 204 -10.30 7.42 -12.81
C ALA A 204 -9.00 6.59 -12.80
N ASN A 205 -8.02 6.99 -11.98
CA ASN A 205 -6.74 6.30 -11.92
C ASN A 205 -6.88 4.94 -11.20
N VAL A 206 -6.19 3.92 -11.71
CA VAL A 206 -6.24 2.54 -11.18
C VAL A 206 -5.10 2.34 -10.20
N PRO A 207 -5.32 1.83 -8.97
CA PRO A 207 -6.56 1.27 -8.42
C PRO A 207 -7.66 2.29 -8.04
N SER A 208 -8.87 2.01 -8.52
CA SER A 208 -10.14 2.68 -8.25
C SER A 208 -11.18 1.67 -7.75
N LEU A 209 -12.30 2.12 -7.17
CA LEU A 209 -13.36 1.22 -6.74
C LEU A 209 -13.92 0.43 -7.93
N LEU A 210 -14.11 1.09 -9.07
CA LEU A 210 -14.58 0.46 -10.30
C LEU A 210 -13.63 -0.62 -10.84
N SER A 211 -12.31 -0.49 -10.61
CA SER A 211 -11.30 -1.43 -11.11
C SER A 211 -11.01 -2.59 -10.16
N ALA A 212 -11.65 -2.67 -9.00
CA ALA A 212 -11.43 -3.77 -8.04
C ALA A 212 -11.56 -5.18 -8.67
N PRO A 213 -12.61 -5.48 -9.48
CA PRO A 213 -12.70 -6.79 -10.15
C PRO A 213 -11.59 -7.00 -11.20
N TYR A 214 -11.22 -5.96 -11.95
CA TYR A 214 -10.12 -6.02 -12.92
C TYR A 214 -8.78 -6.33 -12.25
N LEU A 215 -8.57 -5.81 -11.04
CA LEU A 215 -7.39 -6.08 -10.25
C LEU A 215 -7.41 -7.45 -9.57
N GLY A 216 -8.54 -8.16 -9.59
CA GLY A 216 -8.69 -9.48 -8.99
C GLY A 216 -9.14 -9.45 -7.53
N TYR A 217 -9.61 -8.30 -7.03
CA TYR A 217 -10.22 -8.23 -5.70
C TYR A 217 -11.68 -8.69 -5.77
N HIS A 218 -12.04 -9.63 -4.90
CA HIS A 218 -13.41 -10.14 -4.83
C HIS A 218 -14.28 -9.17 -4.03
N VAL A 219 -15.14 -8.44 -4.73
CA VAL A 219 -16.23 -7.66 -4.13
C VAL A 219 -17.43 -8.57 -3.94
N ASN A 220 -17.89 -8.72 -2.70
CA ASN A 220 -19.10 -9.48 -2.41
C ASN A 220 -20.31 -8.71 -2.92
N ALA A 221 -21.08 -9.32 -3.83
CA ALA A 221 -22.38 -8.83 -4.24
C ALA A 221 -23.43 -9.39 -3.26
N GLU A 222 -23.66 -8.69 -2.16
CA GLU A 222 -24.85 -8.89 -1.32
C GLU A 222 -25.62 -7.58 -1.17
#